data_AF-A0A521FLM4-F1
#
_entry.id   AF-A0A521FLM4-F1
#
_cell.length_a   1.000
_cell.length_b   1.000
_cell.length_c   1.000
_cell.angle_alpha   90.00
_cell.angle_beta   90.00
_cell.angle_gamma   90.00
#
_symmetry.space_group_name_H-M   'P 1'
#
loop_
_entity.id
_entity.type
_entity.pdbx_description
1 polymer ?
#
loop_
_entity_poly.entity_id
_entity_poly.type
_entity_poly.pdbx_seq_one_letter_code
_entity_poly.pdbx_strand_id
1 'polypeptide(L)'
;MGILNQPEMEKYTLYKSEIEGRYKEIEIYPKSSPVNEYLMYWDGFEVGTIQKRGKKWFTNSVDLIPVVNEIGTFIDAHGVFN
;
A
#
# COMPACT_ATOMS: atom_id res chain seq x y z
N MET A 1 -19.90 -28.02 -2.19
CA MET A 1 -19.66 -27.06 -1.09
C MET A 1 -18.60 -26.10 -1.56
N GLY A 2 -18.90 -24.81 -1.59
CA GLY A 2 -18.07 -23.80 -2.24
C GLY A 2 -16.76 -23.59 -1.50
N ILE A 3 -15.65 -23.86 -2.19
CA ILE A 3 -14.36 -23.27 -1.81
C ILE A 3 -14.49 -21.80 -2.18
N LEU A 4 -14.64 -20.95 -1.17
CA LEU A 4 -14.42 -19.52 -1.32
C LEU A 4 -12.95 -19.37 -1.73
N ASN A 5 -12.69 -19.32 -3.04
CA ASN A 5 -11.47 -18.75 -3.58
C ASN A 5 -11.45 -17.30 -3.10
N GLN A 6 -10.86 -17.06 -1.94
CA GLN A 6 -10.33 -15.75 -1.63
C GLN A 6 -9.39 -15.44 -2.80
N PRO A 7 -9.57 -14.34 -3.55
CA PRO A 7 -8.56 -13.94 -4.51
C PRO A 7 -7.26 -13.85 -3.72
N GLU A 8 -6.27 -14.66 -4.08
CA GLU A 8 -4.92 -14.57 -3.54
C GLU A 8 -4.49 -13.12 -3.77
N MET A 9 -4.65 -12.26 -2.75
CA MET A 9 -4.15 -10.90 -2.81
C MET A 9 -2.64 -11.05 -2.92
N GLU A 10 -2.13 -10.81 -4.13
CA GLU A 10 -0.70 -10.84 -4.40
C GLU A 10 -0.01 -9.94 -3.38
N LYS A 11 0.74 -10.58 -2.49
CA LYS A 11 1.47 -9.90 -1.43
C LYS A 11 2.72 -9.30 -2.05
N TYR A 12 2.71 -7.99 -2.27
CA TYR A 12 3.90 -7.25 -2.65
C TYR A 12 4.65 -6.82 -1.38
N THR A 13 5.59 -7.66 -0.94
CA THR A 13 6.59 -7.27 0.08
C THR A 13 7.61 -6.39 -0.61
N LEU A 14 7.41 -5.07 -0.56
CA LEU A 14 8.21 -4.15 -1.34
C LEU A 14 8.42 -2.85 -0.58
N TYR A 15 9.20 -2.93 0.51
CA TYR A 15 9.96 -1.77 0.95
C TYR A 15 11.09 -2.16 1.91
N LYS A 16 12.33 -1.81 1.56
CA LYS A 16 13.41 -1.52 2.51
C LYS A 16 13.96 -0.18 2.07
N SER A 17 13.24 0.88 2.35
CA SER A 17 13.77 2.21 2.12
C SER A 17 13.72 3.01 3.40
N GLU A 18 14.67 3.94 3.48
CA GLU A 18 15.01 4.68 4.67
C GLU A 18 13.99 5.80 4.85
N ILE A 19 12.96 5.53 5.64
CA ILE A 19 12.01 6.56 6.06
C ILE A 19 12.56 7.17 7.35
N GLU A 20 12.88 8.47 7.30
CA GLU A 20 13.39 9.23 8.45
C GLU A 20 14.66 8.60 9.08
N GLY A 21 15.58 8.06 8.27
CA GLY A 21 16.80 7.44 8.79
C GLY A 21 16.62 6.01 9.30
N ARG A 22 15.46 5.38 9.08
CA ARG A 22 15.17 4.00 9.52
C ARG A 22 14.69 3.14 8.36
N TYR A 23 15.33 1.99 8.18
CA TYR A 23 14.83 0.94 7.29
C TYR A 23 13.55 0.36 7.89
N LYS A 24 12.42 0.56 7.21
CA LYS A 24 11.13 -0.01 7.61
C LYS A 24 10.65 -0.95 6.51
N GLU A 25 10.07 -2.09 6.91
CA GLU A 25 9.41 -2.99 5.97
C GLU A 25 7.96 -2.57 5.81
N ILE A 26 7.60 -2.15 4.60
CA ILE A 26 6.23 -1.80 4.24
C ILE A 26 5.69 -2.89 3.32
N GLU A 27 4.55 -3.43 3.71
CA GLU A 27 3.81 -4.37 2.90
C GLU A 27 2.62 -3.64 2.27
N ILE A 28 2.48 -3.78 0.95
CA ILE A 28 1.48 -3.09 0.16
C ILE A 28 0.50 -4.13 -0.37
N TYR A 29 -0.75 -4.02 0.04
CA TYR A 29 -1.82 -4.92 -0.40
C TYR A 29 -2.83 -4.13 -1.24
N PRO A 30 -2.90 -4.35 -2.57
CA PRO A 30 -3.95 -3.75 -3.37
C PRO A 30 -5.30 -4.30 -2.93
N LYS A 31 -6.27 -3.42 -2.66
CA LYS A 31 -7.65 -3.84 -2.46
C LYS A 31 -8.32 -3.99 -3.81
N SER A 32 -9.20 -4.98 -3.93
CA SER A 32 -10.10 -5.18 -5.07
C SER A 32 -11.21 -4.12 -5.15
N SER A 33 -10.87 -2.85 -4.96
CA SER A 33 -11.76 -1.71 -5.03
C SER A 33 -11.59 -1.01 -6.39
N PRO A 34 -12.67 -0.47 -6.99
CA PRO A 34 -12.57 0.33 -8.22
C PRO A 34 -11.81 1.65 -8.01
N VAL A 35 -11.62 2.04 -6.76
CA VAL A 35 -10.82 3.20 -6.37
C VAL A 35 -9.48 2.62 -5.97
N ASN A 36 -8.43 2.80 -6.79
CA ASN A 36 -7.06 2.31 -6.57
C ASN A 36 -6.60 2.54 -5.11
N GLU A 37 -6.91 1.59 -4.24
CA GLU A 37 -6.79 1.66 -2.78
C GLU A 37 -5.88 0.52 -2.35
N TYR A 38 -4.95 0.85 -1.48
CA TYR A 38 -3.92 -0.05 -1.03
C TYR A 38 -3.88 0.00 0.49
N LEU A 39 -3.85 -1.18 1.10
CA LEU A 39 -3.69 -1.36 2.53
C LEU A 39 -2.20 -1.49 2.84
N MET A 40 -1.74 -0.67 3.79
CA MET A 40 -0.35 -0.58 4.21
C MET A 40 -0.16 -1.28 5.56
N TYR A 41 0.83 -2.14 5.63
CA TYR A 41 1.35 -2.66 6.90
C TYR A 41 2.79 -2.20 7.10
N TRP A 42 3.14 -1.89 8.35
CA TRP A 42 4.51 -1.63 8.80
C TRP A 42 4.89 -2.65 9.86
N ASP A 43 5.99 -3.35 9.63
CA ASP A 43 6.52 -4.35 10.56
C ASP A 43 5.44 -5.36 11.02
N GLY A 44 4.51 -5.71 10.12
CA GLY A 44 3.38 -6.62 10.39
C GLY A 44 2.14 -5.98 11.04
N PHE A 45 2.13 -4.67 11.30
CA PHE A 45 0.97 -3.94 11.83
C PHE A 45 0.26 -3.13 10.76
N GLU A 46 -1.06 -3.20 10.72
CA GLU A 46 -1.86 -2.37 9.82
C GLU A 46 -1.75 -0.89 10.24
N VAL A 47 -1.28 -0.05 9.33
CA VAL A 47 -1.12 1.39 9.54
C VAL A 47 -2.28 2.16 8.91
N GLY A 48 -2.89 1.56 7.89
CA GLY A 48 -4.10 2.02 7.25
C GLY A 48 -3.97 2.03 5.74
N THR A 49 -4.71 2.91 5.07
CA THR A 49 -4.85 2.85 3.61
C THR A 49 -4.32 4.09 2.93
N ILE A 50 -3.82 3.89 1.72
CA ILE A 50 -3.57 4.96 0.76
C ILE A 50 -4.43 4.72 -0.47
N GLN A 51 -4.87 5.79 -1.12
CA GLN A 51 -5.69 5.73 -2.31
C GLN A 51 -5.21 6.76 -3.33
N LYS A 52 -5.26 6.39 -4.61
CA LYS A 52 -4.98 7.31 -5.70
C LYS A 52 -6.26 7.97 -6.18
N ARG A 53 -6.33 9.31 -6.12
CA ARG A 53 -7.42 10.09 -6.73
C ARG A 53 -6.83 10.99 -7.82
N GLY A 54 -7.07 10.63 -9.07
CA GLY A 54 -6.46 11.29 -10.22
C GLY A 54 -4.94 11.09 -10.24
N LYS A 55 -4.18 12.20 -10.17
CA LYS A 55 -2.70 12.18 -10.16
C LYS A 55 -2.09 12.29 -8.76
N LYS A 56 -2.91 12.29 -7.70
CA LYS A 56 -2.46 12.49 -6.32
C LYS A 56 -2.80 11.30 -5.45
N TRP A 57 -1.90 11.03 -4.51
CA TRP A 57 -2.04 10.00 -3.50
C TRP A 57 -2.56 10.61 -2.20
N PHE A 58 -3.51 9.94 -1.56
CA PHE A 58 -4.19 10.39 -0.36
C PHE A 58 -4.21 9.28 0.68
N THR A 59 -4.14 9.67 1.95
CA THR A 59 -4.30 8.77 3.09
C THR A 59 -5.07 9.49 4.18
N ASN A 60 -5.78 8.73 5.00
CA ASN A 60 -6.40 9.23 6.22
C ASN A 60 -5.57 8.89 7.47
N SER A 61 -4.51 8.08 7.34
CA SER A 61 -3.66 7.68 8.45
C SER A 61 -2.58 8.74 8.69
N VAL A 62 -2.52 9.27 9.92
CA VAL A 62 -1.56 10.31 10.31
C VAL A 62 -0.12 9.85 10.08
N ASP A 63 0.15 8.57 10.37
CA ASP A 63 1.46 7.95 10.18
C ASP A 63 1.89 7.89 8.71
N LEU A 64 0.93 7.74 7.78
CA LEU A 64 1.21 7.65 6.35
C LEU A 64 1.30 9.02 5.68
N ILE A 65 0.78 10.10 6.27
CA ILE A 65 0.84 11.47 5.70
C ILE A 65 2.25 11.88 5.24
N PRO A 66 3.33 11.71 6.03
CA PRO A 66 4.66 12.12 5.61
C PRO A 66 5.20 11.31 4.42
N VAL A 67 4.74 10.07 4.24
CA VAL A 67 5.30 9.13 3.26
C VAL A 67 4.36 8.74 2.13
N VAL A 68 3.11 9.22 2.14
CA VAL A 68 2.07 8.83 1.16
C VAL A 68 2.47 9.10 -0.28
N ASN A 69 3.20 10.19 -0.52
CA ASN A 69 3.68 10.54 -1.85
C ASN A 69 4.84 9.63 -2.31
N GLU A 70 5.72 9.24 -1.39
CA GLU A 70 6.83 8.32 -1.68
C GLU A 70 6.29 6.93 -2.01
N ILE A 71 5.42 6.39 -1.15
CA ILE A 71 4.75 5.10 -1.37
C ILE A 71 3.92 5.14 -2.67
N GLY A 72 3.19 6.23 -2.91
CA GLY A 72 2.40 6.38 -4.13
C GLY A 72 3.25 6.42 -5.41
N THR A 73 4.37 7.13 -5.39
CA THR A 73 5.32 7.16 -6.52
C THR A 73 5.91 5.78 -6.78
N PHE A 74 6.20 5.03 -5.71
CA PHE A 74 6.66 3.66 -5.81
C PHE A 74 5.62 2.75 -6.49
N ILE A 75 4.36 2.81 -6.06
CA ILE A 75 3.27 2.05 -6.68
C ILE A 75 3.13 2.39 -8.17
N ASP A 76 3.21 3.68 -8.51
CA ASP A 76 3.14 4.15 -9.90
C ASP A 76 4.32 3.66 -10.76
N ALA A 77 5.52 3.56 -10.19
CA ALA A 77 6.72 3.11 -10.88
C ALA A 77 6.75 1.58 -11.07
N HIS A 78 6.28 0.82 -10.08
CA HIS A 78 6.31 -0.65 -10.10
C HIS A 78 5.06 -1.27 -10.70
N GLY A 79 4.06 -0.47 -11.01
CA GLY A 79 2.84 -0.91 -11.66
C GLY A 79 2.04 -1.89 -10.81
N VAL A 80 2.02 -1.69 -9.48
CA VAL A 80 1.20 -2.49 -8.56
C VAL A 80 -0.26 -2.07 -8.80
N PHE A 81 -0.90 -2.70 -9.78
CA PHE A 81 -2.29 -2.49 -10.15
C PHE A 81 -3.02 -3.82 -10.00
N ASN A 82 -4.28 -3.75 -9.58
CA ASN A 82 -5.18 -4.89 -9.58
C ASN A 82 -5.81 -5.08 -10.97
#